data_AF-A0A1E1KUH9-F1
#
_entry.id   AF-A0A1E1KUH9-F1
#
_cell.length_a   1.000
_cell.length_b   1.000
_cell.length_c   1.000
_cell.angle_alpha   90.00
_cell.angle_beta   90.00
_cell.angle_gamma   90.00
#
_symmetry.space_group_name_H-M   'P 1'
#
loop_
_entity.id
_entity.type
_entity.pdbx_description
1 polymer ?
#
loop_
_entity_poly.entity_id
_entity_poly.type
_entity_poly.pdbx_seq_one_letter_code
_entity_poly.pdbx_strand_id
1 'polypeptide(L)'
;MFSGGPIFGKVFDNYGPRWLLLDGTFFHIFGLMMTSLSTEYNQFILAQGICSVLGASALFVHAAMNLVGTWFFGNRATAFDTMTSGASLGEVIMPIMVSKLISQIGLP
;
A
#
# COMPACT_ATOMS: atom_id res chain seq x y z
N MET A 1 -6.73 -6.86 -4.83
CA MET A 1 -6.82 -5.39 -4.83
C MET A 1 -8.25 -4.87 -4.91
N PHE A 2 -9.10 -5.33 -5.84
CA PHE A 2 -10.47 -4.79 -5.99
C PHE A 2 -11.59 -5.52 -5.21
N SER A 3 -11.34 -6.72 -4.66
CA SER A 3 -12.40 -7.53 -4.02
C SER A 3 -12.96 -6.93 -2.72
N GLY A 4 -12.18 -6.12 -2.00
CA GLY A 4 -12.62 -5.41 -0.79
C GLY A 4 -13.38 -4.10 -1.05
N GLY A 5 -13.56 -3.73 -2.33
CA GLY A 5 -14.08 -2.42 -2.73
C GLY A 5 -15.41 -2.01 -2.12
N PRO A 6 -16.41 -2.90 -2.02
CA PRO A 6 -17.69 -2.56 -1.40
C PRO A 6 -17.58 -2.25 0.09
N ILE A 7 -16.67 -2.92 0.81
CA ILE A 7 -16.51 -2.77 2.26
C ILE A 7 -15.71 -1.50 2.55
N PHE A 8 -14.53 -1.37 1.92
CA PHE A 8 -13.65 -0.23 2.14
C PHE A 8 -14.24 1.08 1.58
N GLY A 9 -15.00 1.02 0.48
CA GLY A 9 -15.75 2.17 -0.04
C GLY A 9 -16.82 2.65 0.95
N LYS A 10 -17.59 1.73 1.55
CA LYS A 10 -18.58 2.09 2.57
C LYS A 10 -17.96 2.71 3.82
N VAL A 11 -16.80 2.20 4.25
CA VAL A 11 -16.05 2.75 5.39
C VAL A 11 -15.53 4.14 5.07
N PHE A 12 -14.98 4.34 3.86
CA PHE A 12 -14.51 5.65 3.40
C PHE A 12 -15.64 6.69 3.38
N ASP A 13 -16.81 6.32 2.85
CA ASP A 13 -17.95 7.23 2.74
C ASP A 13 -18.58 7.59 4.09
N ASN A 14 -18.58 6.67 5.08
CA ASN A 14 -19.22 6.89 6.38
C ASN A 14 -18.29 7.47 7.46
N TYR A 15 -17.03 7.02 7.52
CA TYR A 15 -16.07 7.38 8.58
C TYR A 15 -14.95 8.30 8.09
N GLY A 16 -14.95 8.60 6.80
CA GLY A 16 -13.92 9.40 6.16
C GLY A 16 -12.60 8.65 5.98
N PRO A 17 -11.63 9.31 5.33
CA PRO A 17 -10.37 8.71 4.90
C PRO A 17 -9.40 8.38 6.05
N ARG A 18 -9.52 9.06 7.20
CA ARG A 18 -8.48 9.04 8.25
C ARG A 18 -8.35 7.69 8.95
N TRP A 19 -9.47 7.07 9.28
CA TRP A 19 -9.49 5.76 9.94
C TRP A 19 -9.00 4.66 9.00
N LEU A 20 -9.41 4.74 7.73
CA LEU A 20 -8.98 3.82 6.69
C LEU A 20 -7.46 3.86 6.47
N LEU A 21 -6.86 5.07 6.53
CA LEU A 21 -5.41 5.23 6.46
C LEU A 21 -4.69 4.61 7.65
N LEU A 22 -5.17 4.86 8.88
CA LEU A 22 -4.55 4.31 10.09
C LEU A 22 -4.59 2.77 10.10
N ASP A 23 -5.77 2.18 9.89
CA ASP A 23 -5.93 0.73 9.90
C ASP A 23 -5.19 0.06 8.73
N GLY A 24 -5.24 0.67 7.55
CA GLY A 24 -4.53 0.17 6.37
C GLY A 24 -3.01 0.17 6.54
N THR A 25 -2.45 1.26 7.10
CA THR A 25 -1.01 1.34 7.38
C THR A 25 -0.61 0.36 8.47
N PHE A 26 -1.41 0.23 9.53
CA PHE A 26 -1.15 -0.74 10.59
C PHE A 26 -1.09 -2.17 10.03
N PHE A 27 -2.10 -2.58 9.26
CA PHE A 27 -2.17 -3.93 8.70
C PHE A 27 -1.03 -4.21 7.69
N HIS A 28 -0.65 -3.20 6.90
CA HIS A 28 0.44 -3.32 5.94
C HIS A 28 1.80 -3.48 6.62
N ILE A 29 2.10 -2.65 7.63
CA ILE A 29 3.34 -2.74 8.41
C ILE A 29 3.37 -4.05 9.19
N PHE A 30 2.25 -4.44 9.80
CA PHE A 30 2.14 -5.70 10.53
C PHE A 30 2.40 -6.91 9.62
N GLY A 31 1.84 -6.93 8.41
CA GLY A 31 2.13 -7.95 7.40
C GLY A 31 3.62 -8.00 7.04
N LEU A 32 4.25 -6.84 6.80
CA LEU A 32 5.69 -6.75 6.52
C LEU A 32 6.56 -7.23 7.69
N MET A 33 6.19 -6.91 8.93
CA MET A 33 6.91 -7.39 10.12
C MET A 33 6.77 -8.91 10.29
N MET A 34 5.57 -9.45 10.05
CA MET A 34 5.31 -10.88 10.15
C MET A 34 6.02 -11.68 9.04
N THR A 35 6.21 -11.09 7.87
CA THR A 35 7.06 -11.63 6.79
C THR A 35 8.51 -11.81 7.29
N SER A 36 9.05 -10.89 8.08
CA SER A 36 10.42 -11.01 8.62
C SER A 36 10.61 -12.18 9.60
N LEU A 37 9.54 -12.62 10.27
CA LEU A 37 9.57 -13.73 11.23
C LEU A 37 9.12 -15.07 10.64
N SER A 38 8.56 -15.07 9.42
CA SER A 38 8.08 -16.27 8.78
C SER A 38 9.25 -17.16 8.34
N THR A 39 9.21 -18.43 8.71
CA THR A 39 10.20 -19.42 8.29
C THR A 39 9.63 -20.42 7.29
N GLU A 40 8.30 -20.55 7.23
CA GLU A 40 7.60 -21.42 6.28
C GLU A 40 6.92 -20.63 5.15
N TYR A 41 6.89 -21.24 3.96
CA TYR A 41 6.25 -20.67 2.77
C TYR A 41 4.76 -20.35 2.97
N ASN A 42 4.04 -21.19 3.75
CA ASN A 42 2.63 -20.95 4.06
C ASN A 42 2.44 -19.68 4.92
N GLN A 43 3.34 -19.43 5.86
CA GLN A 43 3.30 -18.24 6.72
C GLN A 43 3.62 -16.97 5.90
N PHE A 44 4.55 -17.06 4.95
CA PHE A 44 4.83 -15.99 4.00
C PHE A 44 3.61 -15.65 3.13
N ILE A 45 2.91 -16.65 2.59
CA ILE A 45 1.69 -16.41 1.80
C ILE A 45 0.61 -15.72 2.63
N LEU A 46 0.45 -16.12 3.90
CA LEU A 46 -0.53 -15.50 4.80
C LEU A 46 -0.14 -14.06 5.17
N ALA A 47 1.11 -13.82 5.56
CA ALA A 47 1.59 -12.50 5.97
C ALA A 47 1.64 -11.51 4.80
N GLN A 48 2.27 -11.91 3.69
CA GLN A 48 2.44 -11.04 2.52
C GLN A 48 1.18 -11.04 1.64
N GLY A 49 0.63 -12.21 1.32
CA GLY A 49 -0.43 -12.36 0.34
C GLY A 49 -1.82 -11.98 0.85
N ILE A 50 -2.09 -12.15 2.14
CA ILE A 50 -3.39 -11.82 2.75
C ILE A 50 -3.26 -10.55 3.59
N CYS A 51 -2.41 -10.54 4.61
CA CYS A 51 -2.36 -9.43 5.56
C CYS A 51 -1.83 -8.13 4.91
N SER A 52 -0.66 -8.17 4.29
CA SER A 52 -0.08 -6.98 3.65
C SER A 52 -0.92 -6.46 2.47
N VAL A 53 -1.50 -7.35 1.66
CA VAL A 53 -2.36 -6.99 0.52
C VAL A 53 -3.70 -6.38 0.97
N LEU A 54 -4.28 -6.83 2.09
CA LEU A 54 -5.47 -6.21 2.65
C LEU A 54 -5.19 -4.75 3.04
N GLY A 55 -4.09 -4.50 3.76
CA GLY A 55 -3.68 -3.13 4.12
C GLY A 55 -3.35 -2.27 2.90
N ALA A 56 -2.58 -2.81 1.95
CA ALA A 56 -2.23 -2.10 0.71
C ALA A 56 -3.46 -1.76 -0.14
N SER A 57 -4.47 -2.65 -0.20
CA SER A 57 -5.70 -2.39 -0.93
C SER A 57 -6.53 -1.26 -0.33
N ALA A 58 -6.62 -1.20 1.01
CA ALA A 58 -7.29 -0.11 1.71
C ALA A 58 -6.59 1.24 1.47
N LEU A 59 -5.25 1.27 1.54
CA LEU A 59 -4.47 2.50 1.36
C LEU A 59 -4.48 3.01 -0.08
N PHE A 60 -4.12 2.16 -1.03
CA PHE A 60 -3.84 2.59 -2.40
C PHE A 60 -5.13 2.85 -3.19
N VAL A 61 -6.06 1.90 -3.15
CA VAL A 61 -7.28 1.97 -3.97
C VAL A 61 -8.34 2.86 -3.32
N HIS A 62 -8.51 2.76 -2.00
CA HIS A 62 -9.65 3.36 -1.33
C HIS A 62 -9.33 4.67 -0.62
N ALA A 63 -8.16 4.82 -0.01
CA ALA A 63 -7.80 6.11 0.57
C ALA A 63 -7.25 7.05 -0.51
N ALA A 64 -6.15 6.70 -1.18
CA ALA A 64 -5.45 7.62 -2.07
C ALA A 64 -6.27 8.02 -3.30
N MET A 65 -6.84 7.06 -4.05
CA MET A 65 -7.59 7.40 -5.27
C MET A 65 -8.88 8.18 -4.99
N ASN A 66 -9.64 7.79 -3.95
CA ASN A 66 -10.88 8.50 -3.61
C ASN A 66 -10.61 9.90 -3.07
N LEU A 67 -9.56 10.08 -2.25
CA LEU A 67 -9.14 11.40 -1.77
C LEU A 67 -8.78 12.33 -2.92
N VAL A 68 -7.93 11.87 -3.85
CA VAL A 68 -7.51 12.69 -5.01
C VAL A 68 -8.71 13.03 -5.89
N GLY A 69 -9.61 12.06 -6.12
CA GLY A 69 -10.83 12.26 -6.90
C GLY A 69 -11.84 13.22 -6.27
N THR A 70 -11.99 13.21 -4.94
CA THR A 70 -12.92 14.10 -4.22
C THR A 70 -12.37 15.51 -4.01
N TRP A 71 -11.05 15.64 -3.81
CA TRP A 71 -10.45 16.94 -3.47
C TRP A 71 -10.09 17.78 -4.72
N PHE A 72 -9.72 17.14 -5.84
CA PHE A 72 -9.31 17.82 -7.07
C PHE A 72 -10.33 17.68 -8.19
N PHE A 73 -11.50 18.33 -8.07
CA PHE A 73 -12.56 18.24 -9.09
C PHE A 73 -12.16 18.82 -10.47
N GLY A 74 -11.51 19.97 -10.50
CA GLY A 74 -11.15 20.66 -11.75
C GLY A 74 -9.92 20.08 -12.45
N ASN A 75 -8.90 19.68 -11.69
CA ASN A 75 -7.60 19.22 -12.20
C ASN A 75 -7.30 17.77 -11.83
N ARG A 76 -8.34 16.91 -11.77
CA ARG A 76 -8.21 15.50 -11.37
C ARG A 76 -7.15 14.75 -12.17
N ALA A 77 -7.09 14.97 -13.49
CA ALA A 77 -6.17 14.26 -14.37
C ALA A 77 -4.71 14.53 -13.99
N THR A 78 -4.36 15.80 -13.75
CA THR A 78 -3.01 16.20 -13.34
C THR A 78 -2.67 15.69 -11.95
N ALA A 79 -3.62 15.69 -11.03
CA ALA A 79 -3.42 15.18 -9.68
C ALA A 79 -3.21 13.64 -9.67
N PHE A 80 -3.98 12.90 -10.46
CA PHE A 80 -3.80 11.45 -10.64
C PHE A 80 -2.50 11.11 -11.35
N ASP A 81 -2.10 11.90 -12.36
CA ASP A 81 -0.83 11.71 -13.05
C ASP A 81 0.37 11.94 -12.13
N THR A 82 0.31 12.99 -11.29
CA THR A 82 1.33 13.26 -10.27
C THR A 82 1.42 12.13 -9.23
N MET A 83 0.27 11.65 -8.75
CA MET A 83 0.20 10.51 -7.83
C MET A 83 0.82 9.25 -8.44
N THR A 84 0.49 8.95 -9.70
CA THR A 84 0.98 7.77 -10.41
C THR A 84 2.46 7.86 -10.74
N SER A 85 2.94 9.06 -11.12
CA SER A 85 4.36 9.33 -11.37
C SER A 85 5.22 9.06 -10.12
N GLY A 86 4.70 9.33 -8.93
CA GLY A 86 5.36 8.98 -7.67
C GLY A 86 5.54 7.47 -7.48
N ALA A 87 4.55 6.65 -7.88
CA ALA A 87 4.65 5.20 -7.84
C ALA A 87 5.77 4.68 -8.75
N SER A 88 5.85 5.18 -9.98
CA SER A 88 6.92 4.81 -10.93
C SER A 88 8.32 5.16 -10.41
N LEU A 89 8.49 6.31 -9.77
CA LEU A 89 9.77 6.69 -9.15
C LEU A 89 10.14 5.73 -8.01
N GLY A 90 9.18 5.37 -7.16
CA GLY A 90 9.38 4.41 -6.08
C GLY A 90 9.84 3.04 -6.60
N GLU A 91 9.23 2.56 -7.68
CA GLU A 91 9.60 1.29 -8.32
C GLU A 91 11.01 1.28 -8.91
N VAL A 92 11.53 2.41 -9.37
CA VAL A 92 12.91 2.53 -9.85
C VAL A 92 13.89 2.65 -8.68
N ILE A 93 13.55 3.45 -7.67
CA ILE A 93 14.44 3.72 -6.53
C ILE A 93 14.59 2.48 -5.64
N MET A 94 13.51 1.73 -5.40
CA MET A 94 13.50 0.57 -4.50
C MET A 94 14.53 -0.52 -4.86
N PRO A 95 14.61 -1.07 -6.10
CA PRO A 95 15.59 -2.09 -6.44
C PRO A 95 17.03 -1.56 -6.41
N ILE A 96 17.25 -0.28 -6.77
CA ILE A 96 18.58 0.35 -6.68
C ILE A 96 19.01 0.44 -5.21
N MET A 97 18.11 0.88 -4.33
CA MET A 97 18.36 0.95 -2.90
C MET A 97 18.64 -0.43 -2.33
N VAL A 98 17.80 -1.44 -2.63
CA VAL A 98 17.97 -2.82 -2.19
C VAL A 98 19.29 -3.40 -2.68
N SER A 99 19.67 -3.18 -3.94
CA SER A 99 20.95 -3.65 -4.49
C SER A 99 22.15 -3.05 -3.74
N LYS A 100 22.13 -1.74 -3.46
CA LYS A 100 23.17 -1.09 -2.65
C LYS A 100 23.19 -1.58 -1.21
N LEU A 101 22.01 -1.80 -0.62
CA LEU A 101 21.86 -2.26 0.76
C LEU A 101 22.39 -3.68 0.94
N ILE A 102 22.07 -4.59 0.00
CA ILE A 102 22.62 -5.95 -0.03
C ILE A 102 24.14 -5.91 -0.18
N SER A 103 24.66 -5.07 -1.08
CA SER A 103 26.11 -4.94 -1.30
C SER A 103 26.87 -4.38 -0.10
N GLN A 104 26.26 -3.54 0.73
CA GLN A 104 26.90 -2.93 1.91
C GLN A 104 26.80 -3.80 3.17
N ILE A 105 25.63 -4.39 3.40
CA ILE A 105 25.34 -5.10 4.65
C ILE A 105 25.70 -6.58 4.53
N GLY A 106 25.85 -7.12 3.31
CA GLY A 106 26.20 -8.52 3.10
C GLY A 106 25.13 -9.43 3.68
N LEU A 107 23.92 -9.39 3.11
CA LEU A 107 22.98 -10.49 3.34
C LEU A 107 23.50 -11.71 2.54
N PRO A 108 23.68 -12.88 3.17
CA PRO A 108 24.10 -14.10 2.48
C PRO A 108 23.14 -14.51 1.36
#